data_AF-A0A2T6D4A0-F1
#
_entry.id   AF-A0A2T6D4A0-F1
#
_cell.length_a   1.000
_cell.length_b   1.000
_cell.length_c   1.000
_cell.angle_alpha   90.00
_cell.angle_beta   90.00
_cell.angle_gamma   90.00
#
_symmetry.space_group_name_H-M   'P 1'
#
loop_
_entity.id
_entity.type
_entity.pdbx_description
1 polymer ?
#
loop_
_entity_poly.entity_id
_entity_poly.type
_entity_poly.pdbx_seq_one_letter_code
_entity_poly.pdbx_strand_id
1 'polypeptide(L)'
;MPQPSSSAQPILPPRALFAGGGAAPEGRAWAARLHRRDAEALWSLRLFAGLDAGVAGEFVWVRGAAWSTALGEALAGHPSAQWYEVLAGGKLRDFSRLLPDGRLPHVTWQPLAQALEIAPPSTLMPGRLPDPRRRSATAVEGSEAHPGTTQSSALVELTLVRSATESEPGLLIVAEGPWRAFVEEASEVRFGGLVFAVAGDGSVCVAQSGAGTAVLPSLPGVRYCVSNGIAVPCGWTWAPALPSEIVRRALWRQRPPPMHAPGSGDRPELSAAAGKVPTPAVDGWLYLWHADKMPQWVAEAEILPLSRSAARFSYTRA
;
A
#
# COMPACT_ATOMS: atom_id res chain seq x y z
N MET A 1 -17.69 39.02 46.81
CA MET A 1 -16.85 39.21 45.61
C MET A 1 -16.47 37.83 45.09
N PRO A 2 -16.94 37.39 43.91
CA PRO A 2 -16.54 36.12 43.34
C PRO A 2 -15.15 36.24 42.71
N GLN A 3 -14.27 35.26 42.97
CA GLN A 3 -12.96 35.17 42.33
C GLN A 3 -13.12 34.81 40.84
N PRO A 4 -12.37 35.44 39.92
CA PRO A 4 -12.42 35.08 38.53
C PRO A 4 -11.73 33.73 38.30
N SER A 5 -12.47 32.90 37.58
CA SER A 5 -12.15 31.60 37.03
C SER A 5 -10.74 31.45 36.48
N SER A 6 -10.16 30.30 36.82
CA SER A 6 -8.98 29.67 36.20
C SER A 6 -8.96 29.85 34.67
N SER A 7 -8.05 30.69 34.19
CA SER A 7 -7.73 30.83 32.78
C SER A 7 -7.19 29.51 32.23
N ALA A 8 -7.98 28.83 31.41
CA ALA A 8 -7.50 27.74 30.57
C ALA A 8 -6.45 28.31 29.60
N GLN A 9 -5.19 27.95 29.78
CA GLN A 9 -4.16 28.33 28.83
C GLN A 9 -4.43 27.65 27.48
N PRO A 10 -4.28 28.38 26.36
CA PRO A 10 -4.41 27.78 25.04
C PRO A 10 -3.34 26.68 24.88
N ILE A 11 -3.79 25.49 24.51
CA ILE A 11 -2.93 24.38 24.10
C ILE A 11 -2.21 24.85 22.83
N LEU A 12 -0.98 25.33 22.99
CA LEU A 12 -0.12 25.70 21.86
C LEU A 12 0.13 24.45 21.01
N PRO A 13 0.07 24.54 19.68
CA PRO A 13 0.41 23.42 18.82
C PRO A 13 1.88 23.02 19.05
N PRO A 14 2.21 21.72 19.03
CA PRO A 14 3.55 21.19 19.36
C PRO A 14 4.69 21.69 18.44
N ARG A 15 4.37 22.42 17.36
CA ARG A 15 5.35 23.21 16.60
C ARG A 15 6.11 24.21 17.48
N ALA A 16 5.49 24.72 18.55
CA ALA A 16 6.11 25.68 19.45
C ALA A 16 7.13 25.07 20.42
N LEU A 17 7.09 23.75 20.68
CA LEU A 17 8.05 23.08 21.57
C LEU A 17 9.47 23.03 21.00
N PHE A 18 9.61 23.18 19.68
CA PHE A 18 10.91 23.34 19.00
C PHE A 18 11.13 24.75 18.42
N ALA A 19 10.08 25.60 18.36
CA ALA A 19 10.22 26.98 17.90
C ALA A 19 11.05 27.86 18.84
N GLY A 20 11.20 27.45 20.10
CA GLY A 20 12.11 28.07 21.05
C GLY A 20 13.59 27.73 20.85
N GLY A 21 14.09 27.63 19.60
CA GLY A 21 15.52 27.60 19.25
C GLY A 21 16.41 26.51 19.87
N GLY A 22 15.86 25.65 20.73
CA GLY A 22 16.54 24.49 21.26
C GLY A 22 16.55 23.42 20.18
N ALA A 23 17.60 23.39 19.37
CA ALA A 23 17.87 22.27 18.48
C ALA A 23 17.69 20.97 19.30
N ALA A 24 16.84 20.07 18.80
CA ALA A 24 16.71 18.75 19.41
C ALA A 24 18.12 18.15 19.51
N PRO A 25 18.53 17.61 20.67
CA PRO A 25 19.90 17.24 20.87
C PRO A 25 20.22 16.01 20.01
N GLU A 26 20.88 16.25 18.87
CA GLU A 26 21.33 15.21 17.96
C GLU A 26 22.12 14.15 18.73
N GLY A 27 21.85 12.87 18.42
CA GLY A 27 22.54 11.75 19.04
C GLY A 27 22.08 11.35 20.44
N ARG A 28 21.06 11.99 21.03
CA ARG A 28 20.51 11.55 22.33
C ARG A 28 19.40 10.51 22.18
N ALA A 29 19.32 9.61 23.16
CA ALA A 29 18.24 8.64 23.28
C ALA A 29 16.92 9.33 23.61
N TRP A 30 15.84 8.86 23.00
CA TRP A 30 14.54 9.48 23.10
C TRP A 30 13.43 8.45 23.17
N ALA A 31 12.27 8.88 23.66
CA ALA A 31 11.04 8.11 23.66
C ALA A 31 9.83 9.01 23.36
N ALA A 32 8.80 8.40 22.81
CA ALA A 32 7.52 9.01 22.54
C ALA A 32 6.42 8.18 23.15
N ARG A 33 5.39 8.86 23.65
CA ARG A 33 4.14 8.25 24.11
C ARG A 33 3.00 8.76 23.24
N LEU A 34 2.28 7.84 22.62
CA LEU A 34 1.09 8.12 21.82
C LEU A 34 -0.08 7.28 22.31
N HIS A 35 -1.28 7.79 22.20
CA HIS A 35 -2.48 6.99 22.46
C HIS A 35 -2.60 5.89 21.40
N ARG A 36 -3.06 4.69 21.76
CA ARG A 36 -3.13 3.53 20.85
C ARG A 36 -3.98 3.80 19.60
N ARG A 37 -5.08 4.54 19.75
CA ARG A 37 -5.92 5.03 18.64
C ARG A 37 -5.18 5.93 17.63
N ASP A 38 -4.07 6.52 18.02
CA ASP A 38 -3.23 7.37 17.17
C ASP A 38 -1.99 6.61 16.64
N ALA A 39 -1.89 5.30 16.91
CA ALA A 39 -0.72 4.51 16.54
C ALA A 39 -0.51 4.41 15.02
N GLU A 40 -1.57 4.60 14.21
CA GLU A 40 -1.45 4.70 12.75
C GLU A 40 -0.51 5.83 12.31
N ALA A 41 -0.39 6.87 13.13
CA ALA A 41 0.51 7.98 12.84
C ALA A 41 1.99 7.53 12.82
N LEU A 42 2.34 6.50 13.62
CA LEU A 42 3.71 5.94 13.72
C LEU A 42 4.16 5.18 12.46
N TRP A 43 3.29 5.05 11.47
CA TRP A 43 3.54 4.21 10.32
C TRP A 43 4.61 4.72 9.37
N SER A 44 4.73 6.04 9.23
CA SER A 44 5.84 6.67 8.50
C SER A 44 7.18 6.34 9.17
N LEU A 45 7.18 6.24 10.50
CA LEU A 45 8.38 6.06 11.31
C LEU A 45 8.98 4.67 11.20
N ARG A 46 8.22 3.66 10.80
CA ARG A 46 8.78 2.31 10.66
C ARG A 46 9.87 2.21 9.57
N LEU A 47 9.97 3.21 8.70
CA LEU A 47 11.01 3.29 7.68
C LEU A 47 12.38 3.64 8.28
N PHE A 48 12.39 4.19 9.50
CA PHE A 48 13.61 4.51 10.23
C PHE A 48 14.11 3.25 10.95
N ALA A 49 15.37 2.90 10.71
CA ALA A 49 16.03 1.80 11.39
C ALA A 49 16.34 2.15 12.86
N GLY A 50 16.46 1.13 13.72
CA GLY A 50 16.84 1.32 15.12
C GLY A 50 15.76 1.92 16.01
N LEU A 51 14.51 1.95 15.56
CA LEU A 51 13.36 2.30 16.37
C LEU A 51 12.72 1.04 16.97
N ASP A 52 12.46 1.09 18.27
CA ASP A 52 11.69 0.08 18.98
C ASP A 52 10.32 0.64 19.37
N ALA A 53 9.33 -0.24 19.48
CA ALA A 53 8.05 0.08 20.08
C ALA A 53 7.60 -0.98 21.08
N GLY A 54 6.74 -0.56 22.01
CA GLY A 54 6.10 -1.41 22.98
C GLY A 54 4.76 -0.83 23.42
N VAL A 55 3.84 -1.69 23.84
CA VAL A 55 2.48 -1.29 24.26
C VAL A 55 2.38 -1.37 25.78
N ALA A 56 1.94 -0.27 26.41
CA ALA A 56 1.71 -0.17 27.85
C ALA A 56 0.30 0.39 28.10
N GLY A 57 -0.67 -0.50 28.31
CA GLY A 57 -2.09 -0.12 28.43
C GLY A 57 -2.61 0.55 27.16
N GLU A 58 -3.19 1.74 27.30
CA GLU A 58 -3.75 2.55 26.20
C GLU A 58 -2.70 3.31 25.38
N PHE A 59 -1.41 3.15 25.71
CA PHE A 59 -0.34 3.90 25.06
C PHE A 59 0.59 3.00 24.27
N VAL A 60 0.94 3.46 23.08
CA VAL A 60 2.07 2.96 22.31
C VAL A 60 3.27 3.83 22.62
N TRP A 61 4.34 3.19 23.05
CA TRP A 61 5.62 3.81 23.26
C TRP A 61 6.54 3.49 22.09
N VAL A 62 7.24 4.51 21.60
CA VAL A 62 8.31 4.36 20.60
C VAL A 62 9.57 4.93 21.19
N ARG A 63 10.73 4.32 20.94
CA ARG A 63 12.02 4.84 21.38
C ARG A 63 13.09 4.64 20.31
N GLY A 64 14.13 5.46 20.37
CA GLY A 64 15.31 5.35 19.52
C GLY A 64 16.57 5.75 20.27
N ALA A 65 17.71 5.21 19.83
CA ALA A 65 19.01 5.48 20.47
C ALA A 65 19.54 6.89 20.16
N ALA A 66 19.21 7.43 18.99
CA ALA A 66 19.65 8.73 18.53
C ALA A 66 18.49 9.49 17.88
N TRP A 67 18.36 10.76 18.24
CA TRP A 67 17.52 11.71 17.52
C TRP A 67 18.21 12.16 16.23
N SER A 68 17.44 12.31 15.15
CA SER A 68 17.90 12.90 13.87
C SER A 68 16.90 13.94 13.37
N THR A 69 17.36 14.86 12.53
CA THR A 69 16.52 15.92 11.96
C THR A 69 15.36 15.36 11.13
N ALA A 70 15.63 14.40 10.25
CA ALA A 70 14.58 13.75 9.43
C ALA A 70 13.53 13.03 10.29
N LEU A 71 13.97 12.40 11.39
CA LEU A 71 13.06 11.80 12.35
C LEU A 71 12.24 12.88 13.06
N GLY A 72 12.86 13.96 13.53
CA GLY A 72 12.16 15.09 14.15
C GLY A 72 11.10 15.72 13.23
N GLU A 73 11.39 15.85 11.95
CA GLU A 73 10.43 16.33 10.93
C GLU A 73 9.26 15.36 10.76
N ALA A 74 9.53 14.05 10.63
CA ALA A 74 8.48 13.04 10.54
C ALA A 74 7.59 13.04 11.80
N LEU A 75 8.21 13.21 12.97
CA LEU A 75 7.54 13.23 14.27
C LEU A 75 6.73 14.50 14.52
N ALA A 76 7.15 15.65 13.99
CA ALA A 76 6.45 16.91 14.13
C ALA A 76 5.03 16.88 13.52
N GLY A 77 4.75 15.93 12.63
CA GLY A 77 3.42 15.66 12.09
C GLY A 77 2.44 15.01 13.08
N HIS A 78 2.85 14.69 14.31
CA HIS A 78 2.05 13.91 15.27
C HIS A 78 1.68 14.75 16.51
N PRO A 79 0.56 15.49 16.48
CA PRO A 79 0.24 16.45 17.53
C PRO A 79 -0.14 15.83 18.88
N SER A 80 -0.53 14.56 18.93
CA SER A 80 -0.88 13.86 20.17
C SER A 80 0.30 13.18 20.87
N ALA A 81 1.48 13.19 20.24
CA ALA A 81 2.66 12.54 20.78
C ALA A 81 3.33 13.39 21.87
N GLN A 82 3.62 12.75 23.00
CA GLN A 82 4.43 13.33 24.06
C GLN A 82 5.86 12.82 23.95
N TRP A 83 6.82 13.74 23.97
CA TRP A 83 8.21 13.46 23.68
C TRP A 83 9.06 13.54 24.94
N TYR A 84 9.96 12.59 25.07
CA TYR A 84 10.85 12.47 26.22
C TYR A 84 12.28 12.22 25.75
N GLU A 85 13.23 12.85 26.44
CA GLU A 85 14.61 12.42 26.46
C GLU A 85 14.76 11.25 27.43
N VAL A 86 15.45 10.20 26.98
CA VAL A 86 15.72 9.02 27.80
C VAL A 86 17.08 9.20 28.47
N LEU A 87 17.07 9.36 29.78
CA LEU A 87 18.25 9.49 30.61
C LEU A 87 18.74 8.13 31.12
N ALA A 88 19.90 8.11 31.78
CA ALA A 88 20.43 6.92 32.42
C ALA A 88 19.41 6.25 33.38
N GLY A 89 19.36 4.92 33.34
CA GLY A 89 18.41 4.13 34.14
C GLY A 89 16.95 4.21 33.64
N GLY A 90 16.72 4.65 32.40
CA GLY A 90 15.41 4.69 31.78
C GLY A 90 14.50 5.79 32.33
N LYS A 91 15.06 6.79 33.02
CA LYS A 91 14.32 7.98 33.46
C LYS A 91 13.93 8.82 32.24
N LEU A 92 12.74 9.38 32.26
CA LEU A 92 12.21 10.22 31.20
C LEU A 92 12.23 11.68 31.63
N ARG A 93 12.73 12.54 30.76
CA ARG A 93 12.61 13.99 30.88
C ARG A 93 11.79 14.50 29.71
N ASP A 94 10.63 15.09 30.00
CA ASP A 94 9.84 15.79 28.99
C ASP A 94 10.69 16.93 28.40
N PHE A 95 10.72 17.10 27.08
CA PHE A 95 11.53 18.16 26.45
C PHE A 95 11.14 19.58 26.90
N SER A 96 9.92 19.77 27.42
CA SER A 96 9.46 21.03 27.99
C SER A 96 9.90 21.26 29.44
N ARG A 97 10.53 20.26 30.09
CA ARG A 97 10.88 20.31 31.52
C ARG A 97 12.36 20.03 31.75
N LEU A 98 12.94 20.69 32.75
CA LEU A 98 14.33 20.49 33.13
C LEU A 98 14.55 19.24 33.99
N LEU A 99 13.53 18.88 34.79
CA LEU A 99 13.58 17.77 35.73
C LEU A 99 12.97 16.50 35.11
N PRO A 100 13.52 15.31 35.42
CA PRO A 100 12.91 14.05 35.04
C PRO A 100 11.52 13.89 35.68
N ASP A 101 10.53 13.43 34.91
CA ASP A 101 9.13 13.29 35.34
C ASP A 101 8.53 11.91 35.01
N GLY A 102 9.38 10.88 34.92
CA GLY A 102 8.90 9.54 34.67
C GLY A 102 9.98 8.50 34.44
N ARG A 103 9.55 7.31 34.07
CA ARG A 103 10.40 6.21 33.61
C ARG A 103 9.77 5.54 32.41
N LEU A 104 10.61 4.97 31.54
CA LEU A 104 10.16 4.08 30.49
C LEU A 104 9.35 2.93 31.11
N PRO A 105 8.22 2.55 30.49
CA PRO A 105 7.44 1.43 30.99
C PRO A 105 8.22 0.12 30.79
N HIS A 106 7.97 -0.84 31.68
CA HIS A 106 8.45 -2.20 31.54
C HIS A 106 7.57 -2.94 30.53
N VAL A 107 7.92 -2.84 29.26
CA VAL A 107 7.25 -3.52 28.14
C VAL A 107 8.23 -4.35 27.35
N THR A 108 7.72 -5.32 26.60
CA THR A 108 8.49 -6.01 25.57
C THR A 108 8.73 -5.03 24.43
N TRP A 109 9.96 -4.57 24.31
CA TRP A 109 10.39 -3.74 23.20
C TRP A 109 10.68 -4.64 21.99
N GLN A 110 10.08 -4.30 20.86
CA GLN A 110 10.31 -4.98 19.60
C GLN A 110 10.57 -3.93 18.51
N PRO A 111 11.30 -4.27 17.44
CA PRO A 111 11.52 -3.34 16.33
C PRO A 111 10.19 -2.74 15.85
N LEU A 112 10.14 -1.42 15.65
CA LEU A 112 8.92 -0.71 15.29
C LEU A 112 8.23 -1.30 14.05
N ALA A 113 9.02 -1.75 13.07
CA ALA A 113 8.52 -2.41 11.87
C ALA A 113 7.84 -3.76 12.12
N GLN A 114 8.14 -4.43 13.23
CA GLN A 114 7.47 -5.65 13.69
C GLN A 114 6.27 -5.33 14.59
N ALA A 115 6.36 -4.27 15.41
CA ALA A 115 5.27 -3.86 16.28
C ALA A 115 4.02 -3.39 15.53
N LEU A 116 4.23 -2.77 14.36
CA LEU A 116 3.21 -2.25 13.48
C LEU A 116 3.00 -3.22 12.30
N GLU A 117 2.39 -4.37 12.60
CA GLU A 117 2.08 -5.35 11.57
C GLU A 117 0.94 -4.88 10.68
N ILE A 118 1.15 -4.98 9.37
CA ILE A 118 0.17 -4.59 8.37
C ILE A 118 -0.78 -5.76 8.18
N ALA A 119 -2.05 -5.54 8.47
CA ALA A 119 -3.05 -6.47 8.00
C ALA A 119 -3.12 -6.34 6.47
N PRO A 120 -3.04 -7.44 5.73
CA PRO A 120 -3.65 -7.45 4.42
C PRO A 120 -5.16 -7.17 4.59
N PRO A 121 -5.80 -6.45 3.66
CA PRO A 121 -7.25 -6.28 3.68
C PRO A 121 -7.91 -7.66 3.76
N SER A 122 -8.75 -7.87 4.77
CA SER A 122 -9.43 -9.16 4.97
C SER A 122 -10.43 -9.47 3.85
N THR A 123 -10.81 -8.46 3.07
CA THR A 123 -11.79 -8.57 1.99
C THR A 123 -11.45 -7.63 0.84
N LEU A 124 -10.57 -8.06 -0.06
CA LEU A 124 -10.66 -7.66 -1.47
C LEU A 124 -11.00 -8.93 -2.24
N MET A 125 -12.29 -9.32 -2.23
CA MET A 125 -12.77 -10.19 -3.30
C MET A 125 -12.68 -9.36 -4.59
N PRO A 126 -11.82 -9.77 -5.52
CA PRO A 126 -11.52 -8.99 -6.70
C PRO A 126 -12.72 -9.00 -7.66
N GLY A 127 -13.13 -7.80 -8.11
CA GLY A 127 -14.28 -7.60 -9.00
C GLY A 127 -15.46 -6.86 -8.36
N ARG A 128 -15.53 -6.77 -7.02
CA ARG A 128 -16.45 -5.84 -6.34
C ARG A 128 -15.66 -4.62 -5.87
N LEU A 129 -15.73 -3.53 -6.63
CA LEU A 129 -15.43 -2.22 -6.04
C LEU A 129 -16.34 -2.05 -4.81
N PRO A 130 -15.80 -1.62 -3.66
CA PRO A 130 -16.62 -1.29 -2.50
C PRO A 130 -17.71 -0.30 -2.94
N ASP A 131 -18.98 -0.67 -2.75
CA ASP A 131 -20.07 0.27 -2.98
C ASP A 131 -19.84 1.45 -2.03
N PRO A 132 -19.62 2.68 -2.55
CA PRO A 132 -19.30 3.83 -1.70
C PRO A 132 -20.41 4.18 -0.69
N ARG A 133 -21.61 3.59 -0.84
CA ARG A 133 -22.75 3.79 0.06
C ARG A 133 -22.77 2.82 1.24
N ARG A 134 -21.95 1.76 1.24
CA ARG A 134 -21.96 0.72 2.27
C ARG A 134 -20.74 0.86 3.19
N ARG A 135 -20.82 1.74 4.19
CA ARG A 135 -19.86 1.73 5.31
C ARG A 135 -20.14 0.49 6.17
N SER A 136 -19.33 -0.54 6.01
CA SER A 136 -19.32 -1.67 6.94
C SER A 136 -18.52 -1.25 8.16
N ALA A 137 -19.20 -0.87 9.24
CA ALA A 137 -18.61 -0.81 10.56
C ALA A 137 -18.64 -2.23 11.12
N THR A 138 -17.57 -3.00 10.90
CA THR A 138 -17.41 -4.29 11.57
C THR A 138 -16.85 -3.99 12.96
N ALA A 139 -17.75 -3.73 13.91
CA ALA A 139 -17.39 -3.73 15.32
C ALA A 139 -17.09 -5.17 15.74
N VAL A 140 -15.80 -5.48 15.94
CA VAL A 140 -15.37 -6.72 16.59
C VAL A 140 -15.60 -6.52 18.09
N GLU A 141 -16.79 -6.88 18.55
CA GLU A 141 -17.11 -6.90 19.98
C GLU A 141 -16.64 -8.20 20.62
N GLY A 142 -15.80 -8.06 21.65
CA GLY A 142 -15.87 -8.85 22.88
C GLY A 142 -15.48 -10.32 22.82
N SER A 143 -14.17 -10.60 22.70
CA SER A 143 -13.61 -11.87 23.20
C SER A 143 -12.87 -11.59 24.51
N GLU A 144 -13.49 -11.94 25.64
CA GLU A 144 -12.88 -11.84 26.98
C GLU A 144 -11.67 -12.77 27.09
N ALA A 145 -10.46 -12.19 27.07
CA ALA A 145 -9.21 -12.92 27.14
C ALA A 145 -8.62 -12.91 28.56
N HIS A 146 -8.16 -14.10 28.97
CA HIS A 146 -7.37 -14.39 30.17
C HIS A 146 -6.20 -13.41 30.38
N PRO A 147 -5.88 -13.04 31.64
CA PRO A 147 -4.70 -12.24 31.97
C PRO A 147 -3.43 -13.10 31.88
N GLY A 148 -2.89 -13.24 30.67
CA GLY A 148 -1.66 -13.97 30.42
C GLY A 148 -1.06 -13.58 29.08
N THR A 149 -0.36 -12.43 29.05
CA THR A 149 0.60 -11.98 28.02
C THR A 149 0.25 -12.36 26.58
N THR A 150 -0.93 -11.97 26.09
CA THR A 150 -1.19 -11.94 24.64
C THR A 150 -0.61 -10.66 24.07
N GLN A 151 0.55 -10.81 23.44
CA GLN A 151 1.20 -9.79 22.62
C GLN A 151 0.25 -9.43 21.46
N SER A 152 -0.57 -8.40 21.66
CA SER A 152 -1.53 -7.91 20.68
C SER A 152 -0.81 -6.94 19.73
N SER A 153 -0.30 -7.45 18.61
CA SER A 153 0.10 -6.60 17.48
C SER A 153 -1.09 -5.77 17.04
N ALA A 154 -0.90 -4.45 16.90
CA ALA A 154 -1.95 -3.57 16.38
C ALA A 154 -2.02 -3.79 14.86
N LEU A 155 -3.00 -4.58 14.45
CA LEU A 155 -3.24 -4.95 13.07
C LEU A 155 -3.99 -3.80 12.38
N VAL A 156 -3.34 -3.10 11.46
CA VAL A 156 -3.94 -1.98 10.72
C VAL A 156 -4.58 -2.51 9.44
N GLU A 157 -5.89 -2.34 9.30
CA GLU A 157 -6.62 -2.74 8.11
C GLU A 157 -6.41 -1.73 6.98
N LEU A 158 -5.97 -2.23 5.82
CA LEU A 158 -5.87 -1.43 4.61
C LEU A 158 -7.22 -1.37 3.89
N THR A 159 -7.69 -0.17 3.58
CA THR A 159 -8.93 0.03 2.83
C THR A 159 -8.71 0.94 1.63
N LEU A 160 -9.48 0.73 0.56
CA LEU A 160 -9.53 1.68 -0.55
C LEU A 160 -10.58 2.75 -0.24
N VAL A 161 -10.17 4.01 -0.30
CA VAL A 161 -11.02 5.19 -0.10
C VAL A 161 -10.95 6.09 -1.32
N ARG A 162 -11.89 7.03 -1.44
CA ARG A 162 -11.85 8.05 -2.50
C ARG A 162 -10.63 8.94 -2.34
N SER A 163 -9.88 9.13 -3.42
CA SER A 163 -8.80 10.11 -3.47
C SER A 163 -9.35 11.52 -3.58
N ALA A 164 -8.75 12.47 -2.85
CA ALA A 164 -8.98 13.90 -3.04
C ALA A 164 -8.03 14.53 -4.07
N THR A 165 -6.99 13.79 -4.47
CA THR A 165 -6.00 14.22 -5.47
C THR A 165 -6.21 13.49 -6.77
N GLU A 166 -6.20 14.25 -7.87
CA GLU A 166 -6.15 13.68 -9.21
C GLU A 166 -4.75 13.14 -9.51
N SER A 167 -4.67 12.07 -10.29
CA SER A 167 -3.41 11.44 -10.69
C SER A 167 -3.55 10.87 -12.08
N GLU A 168 -2.51 10.99 -12.89
CA GLU A 168 -2.54 10.51 -14.26
C GLU A 168 -2.64 8.98 -14.32
N PRO A 169 -3.44 8.42 -15.24
CA PRO A 169 -3.57 6.98 -15.41
C PRO A 169 -2.32 6.41 -16.10
N GLY A 170 -1.72 5.40 -15.48
CA GLY A 170 -0.56 4.67 -16.04
C GLY A 170 -0.90 3.27 -16.57
N LEU A 171 -2.10 2.79 -16.26
CA LEU A 171 -2.61 1.49 -16.71
C LEU A 171 -4.08 1.58 -17.13
N LEU A 172 -4.45 0.80 -18.15
CA LEU A 172 -5.82 0.62 -18.64
C LEU A 172 -6.12 -0.87 -18.73
N ILE A 173 -7.23 -1.31 -18.14
CA ILE A 173 -7.81 -2.64 -18.38
C ILE A 173 -9.03 -2.47 -19.28
N VAL A 174 -8.99 -3.12 -20.44
CA VAL A 174 -10.02 -3.05 -21.50
C VAL A 174 -10.36 -4.45 -21.99
N ALA A 175 -11.51 -4.65 -22.63
CA ALA A 175 -11.81 -5.91 -23.33
C ALA A 175 -10.95 -6.07 -24.60
N GLU A 176 -10.68 -7.32 -24.99
CA GLU A 176 -9.86 -7.63 -26.17
C GLU A 176 -10.42 -7.05 -27.47
N GLY A 177 -11.74 -7.07 -27.68
CA GLY A 177 -12.36 -6.56 -28.90
C GLY A 177 -12.01 -5.09 -29.20
N PRO A 178 -12.33 -4.14 -28.29
CA PRO A 178 -11.92 -2.74 -28.44
C PRO A 178 -10.41 -2.54 -28.57
N TRP A 179 -9.60 -3.34 -27.87
CA TRP A 179 -8.14 -3.27 -27.99
C TRP A 179 -7.66 -3.68 -29.39
N ARG A 180 -8.16 -4.79 -29.93
CA ARG A 180 -7.82 -5.28 -31.27
C ARG A 180 -8.17 -4.26 -32.35
N ALA A 181 -9.37 -3.68 -32.28
CA ALA A 181 -9.80 -2.63 -33.21
C ALA A 181 -8.85 -1.41 -33.14
N PHE A 182 -8.47 -0.99 -31.93
CA PHE A 182 -7.48 0.06 -31.75
C PHE A 182 -6.12 -0.28 -32.38
N VAL A 183 -5.64 -1.52 -32.23
CA VAL A 183 -4.38 -1.99 -32.83
C VAL A 183 -4.40 -2.00 -34.36
N GLU A 184 -5.54 -2.31 -34.96
CA GLU A 184 -5.68 -2.32 -36.41
C GLU A 184 -5.63 -0.91 -37.02
N GLU A 185 -6.21 0.07 -36.33
CA GLU A 185 -6.36 1.46 -36.79
C GLU A 185 -5.21 2.39 -36.38
N ALA A 186 -4.56 2.17 -35.24
CA ALA A 186 -3.58 3.11 -34.70
C ALA A 186 -2.24 3.05 -35.45
N SER A 187 -1.56 4.21 -35.51
CA SER A 187 -0.24 4.34 -36.11
C SER A 187 0.85 3.73 -35.21
N GLU A 188 1.93 3.26 -35.81
CA GLU A 188 3.09 2.68 -35.11
C GLU A 188 3.68 3.62 -34.04
N VAL A 189 3.64 4.93 -34.30
CA VAL A 189 4.07 5.98 -33.35
C VAL A 189 3.25 5.94 -32.05
N ARG A 190 1.95 5.57 -32.10
CA ARG A 190 1.12 5.43 -30.90
C ARG A 190 1.42 4.14 -30.11
N PHE A 191 2.01 3.13 -30.74
CA PHE A 191 2.36 1.85 -30.10
C PHE A 191 3.72 1.86 -29.43
N GLY A 192 4.68 2.65 -29.93
CA GLY A 192 6.07 2.60 -29.46
C GLY A 192 6.27 2.80 -27.96
N GLY A 193 5.31 3.43 -27.27
CA GLY A 193 5.34 3.64 -25.82
C GLY A 193 4.30 2.84 -25.03
N LEU A 194 3.65 1.84 -25.63
CA LEU A 194 2.68 1.00 -24.93
C LEU A 194 3.19 -0.44 -24.84
N VAL A 195 2.92 -1.06 -23.70
CA VAL A 195 3.05 -2.51 -23.54
C VAL A 195 1.68 -3.06 -23.15
N PHE A 196 1.39 -4.30 -23.55
CA PHE A 196 0.14 -4.92 -23.18
C PHE A 196 0.30 -6.40 -22.86
N ALA A 197 -0.64 -6.92 -22.10
CA ALA A 197 -0.79 -8.34 -21.82
C ALA A 197 -2.27 -8.72 -21.95
N VAL A 198 -2.54 -9.88 -22.55
CA VAL A 198 -3.89 -10.42 -22.69
C VAL A 198 -4.07 -11.53 -21.66
N ALA A 199 -5.12 -11.44 -20.85
CA ALA A 199 -5.51 -12.47 -19.90
C ALA A 199 -6.44 -13.50 -20.55
N GLY A 200 -6.49 -14.71 -19.99
CA GLY A 200 -7.30 -15.82 -20.53
C GLY A 200 -8.81 -15.58 -20.49
N ASP A 201 -9.27 -14.56 -19.78
CA ASP A 201 -10.67 -14.12 -19.72
C ASP A 201 -11.04 -13.12 -20.83
N GLY A 202 -10.09 -12.76 -21.71
CA GLY A 202 -10.29 -11.76 -22.77
C GLY A 202 -10.11 -10.31 -22.31
N SER A 203 -9.63 -10.08 -21.08
CA SER A 203 -9.20 -8.76 -20.63
C SER A 203 -7.79 -8.44 -21.16
N VAL A 204 -7.56 -7.20 -21.57
CA VAL A 204 -6.26 -6.69 -21.98
C VAL A 204 -5.81 -5.61 -21.00
N CYS A 205 -4.65 -5.85 -20.41
CA CYS A 205 -3.95 -4.91 -19.55
C CYS A 205 -2.98 -4.11 -20.41
N VAL A 206 -3.18 -2.80 -20.53
CA VAL A 206 -2.40 -1.88 -21.35
C VAL A 206 -1.69 -0.87 -20.45
N ALA A 207 -0.41 -0.69 -20.71
CA ALA A 207 0.56 -0.09 -19.84
C ALA A 207 1.41 0.91 -20.63
N GLN A 208 1.80 2.03 -20.01
CA GLN A 208 2.82 2.90 -20.60
C GLN A 208 4.23 2.30 -20.38
N SER A 209 5.04 2.26 -21.43
CA SER A 209 6.42 1.81 -21.40
C SER A 209 7.35 2.95 -20.98
N GLY A 210 7.69 3.03 -19.70
CA GLY A 210 8.68 3.96 -19.16
C GLY A 210 8.27 5.44 -19.13
N ALA A 211 9.26 6.32 -18.95
CA ALA A 211 9.10 7.76 -18.74
C ALA A 211 8.71 8.57 -20.02
N GLY A 212 8.13 7.90 -21.02
CA GLY A 212 7.72 8.54 -22.26
C GLY A 212 6.41 9.32 -22.13
N THR A 213 6.15 10.21 -23.09
CA THR A 213 4.90 10.97 -23.25
C THR A 213 3.75 10.16 -23.87
N ALA A 214 3.88 8.83 -23.95
CA ALA A 214 2.87 7.99 -24.58
C ALA A 214 1.59 8.02 -23.74
N VAL A 215 0.50 8.56 -24.27
CA VAL A 215 -0.78 8.66 -23.56
C VAL A 215 -1.55 7.34 -23.72
N LEU A 216 -2.14 6.84 -22.64
CA LEU A 216 -3.05 5.69 -22.73
C LEU A 216 -4.19 5.98 -23.70
N PRO A 217 -4.61 5.01 -24.51
CA PRO A 217 -5.66 5.25 -25.49
C PRO A 217 -7.02 5.49 -24.82
N SER A 218 -7.85 6.28 -25.51
CA SER A 218 -9.21 6.62 -25.08
C SER A 218 -10.19 5.48 -25.35
N LEU A 219 -9.87 4.27 -24.89
CA LEU A 219 -10.75 3.10 -25.00
C LEU A 219 -11.66 2.98 -23.77
N PRO A 220 -12.84 2.34 -23.93
CA PRO A 220 -13.71 2.01 -22.79
C PRO A 220 -13.02 0.98 -21.89
N GLY A 221 -12.86 1.29 -20.61
CA GLY A 221 -12.16 0.40 -19.67
C GLY A 221 -11.96 1.04 -18.30
N VAL A 222 -11.30 0.31 -17.41
CA VAL A 222 -10.95 0.78 -16.07
C VAL A 222 -9.52 1.30 -16.09
N ARG A 223 -9.34 2.57 -15.70
CA ARG A 223 -8.02 3.20 -15.60
C ARG A 223 -7.49 3.08 -14.18
N TYR A 224 -6.18 2.85 -14.08
CA TYR A 224 -5.49 2.78 -12.80
C TYR A 224 -4.29 3.74 -12.80
N CYS A 225 -4.07 4.36 -11.64
CA CYS A 225 -2.84 5.04 -11.31
C CYS A 225 -1.84 4.00 -10.80
N VAL A 226 -0.61 4.06 -11.31
CA VAL A 226 0.43 3.10 -10.92
C VAL A 226 1.50 3.82 -10.11
N SER A 227 1.78 3.34 -8.91
CA SER A 227 2.85 3.86 -8.05
C SER A 227 3.63 2.71 -7.43
N ASN A 228 4.95 2.68 -7.67
CA ASN A 228 5.86 1.63 -7.19
C ASN A 228 5.33 0.21 -7.45
N GLY A 229 4.77 -0.01 -8.65
CA GLY A 229 4.26 -1.31 -9.05
C GLY A 229 2.89 -1.72 -8.48
N ILE A 230 2.19 -0.80 -7.83
CA ILE A 230 0.80 -1.01 -7.39
C ILE A 230 -0.13 -0.22 -8.30
N ALA A 231 -1.09 -0.91 -8.91
CA ALA A 231 -2.19 -0.28 -9.63
C ALA A 231 -3.36 -0.02 -8.66
N VAL A 232 -3.82 1.24 -8.60
CA VAL A 232 -5.01 1.65 -7.85
C VAL A 232 -6.00 2.27 -8.83
N PRO A 233 -7.30 1.92 -8.82
CA PRO A 233 -8.27 2.52 -9.72
C PRO A 233 -8.25 4.05 -9.62
N CYS A 234 -8.29 4.75 -10.76
CA CYS A 234 -8.29 6.21 -10.76
C CYS A 234 -9.42 6.78 -9.88
N GLY A 235 -9.10 7.79 -9.07
CA GLY A 235 -10.02 8.37 -8.08
C GLY A 235 -10.09 7.62 -6.74
N TRP A 236 -9.21 6.65 -6.52
CA TRP A 236 -9.06 5.93 -5.26
C TRP A 236 -7.64 6.03 -4.70
N THR A 237 -7.50 5.85 -3.40
CA THR A 237 -6.22 5.78 -2.68
C THR A 237 -6.34 4.81 -1.50
N TRP A 238 -5.22 4.42 -0.90
CA TRP A 238 -5.19 3.58 0.29
C TRP A 238 -5.40 4.40 1.56
N ALA A 239 -6.19 3.88 2.49
CA ALA A 239 -6.31 4.35 3.86
C ALA A 239 -5.89 3.23 4.84
N PRO A 240 -5.05 3.53 5.85
CA PRO A 240 -4.36 4.81 6.04
C PRO A 240 -3.41 5.14 4.87
N ALA A 241 -3.03 6.41 4.73
CA ALA A 241 -2.17 6.86 3.64
C ALA A 241 -0.76 6.27 3.82
N LEU A 242 -0.48 5.15 3.15
CA LEU A 242 0.79 4.45 3.22
C LEU A 242 1.63 4.71 1.96
N PRO A 243 2.96 4.81 2.07
CA PRO A 243 3.84 4.73 0.91
C PRO A 243 3.55 3.43 0.13
N SER A 244 3.47 3.52 -1.20
CA SER A 244 3.11 2.36 -2.04
C SER A 244 4.08 1.19 -1.86
N GLU A 245 5.38 1.42 -1.64
CA GLU A 245 6.35 0.35 -1.36
C GLU A 245 5.98 -0.52 -0.13
N ILE A 246 5.31 0.09 0.85
CA ILE A 246 4.85 -0.62 2.04
C ILE A 246 3.67 -1.50 1.72
N VAL A 247 2.67 -0.93 1.04
CA VAL A 247 1.48 -1.67 0.61
C VAL A 247 1.92 -2.85 -0.25
N ARG A 248 2.91 -2.63 -1.12
CA ARG A 248 3.50 -3.62 -2.01
C ARG A 248 4.05 -4.78 -1.18
N ARG A 249 4.90 -4.47 -0.21
CA ARG A 249 5.50 -5.47 0.67
C ARG A 249 4.46 -6.21 1.51
N ALA A 250 3.39 -5.54 1.94
CA ALA A 250 2.30 -6.16 2.69
C ALA A 250 1.54 -7.18 1.83
N LEU A 251 1.17 -6.78 0.62
CA LEU A 251 0.43 -7.62 -0.33
C LEU A 251 1.29 -8.79 -0.83
N TRP A 252 2.59 -8.58 -1.07
CA TRP A 252 3.48 -9.63 -1.58
C TRP A 252 3.76 -10.76 -0.59
N ARG A 253 3.64 -10.51 0.72
CA ARG A 253 3.74 -11.59 1.73
C ARG A 253 2.62 -12.61 1.57
N GLN A 254 1.48 -12.21 1.02
CA GLN A 254 0.45 -13.12 0.56
C GLN A 254 0.80 -13.57 -0.85
N ARG A 255 1.81 -14.45 -0.95
CA ARG A 255 2.26 -15.03 -2.21
C ARG A 255 1.02 -15.53 -2.98
N PRO A 256 0.70 -15.01 -4.17
CA PRO A 256 -0.34 -15.63 -4.98
C PRO A 256 0.10 -17.07 -5.27
N PRO A 257 -0.83 -18.05 -5.29
CA PRO A 257 -0.51 -19.37 -5.82
C PRO A 257 0.16 -19.19 -7.18
N PRO A 258 1.21 -19.99 -7.49
CA PRO A 258 1.87 -19.89 -8.78
C PRO A 258 0.79 -19.95 -9.86
N MET A 259 0.70 -18.89 -10.68
CA MET A 259 -0.02 -18.99 -11.94
C MET A 259 0.63 -20.15 -12.67
N HIS A 260 -0.11 -21.24 -12.84
CA HIS A 260 0.36 -22.34 -13.66
C HIS A 260 0.70 -21.76 -15.02
N ALA A 261 1.99 -21.76 -15.36
CA ALA A 261 2.39 -21.60 -16.74
C ALA A 261 1.61 -22.67 -17.53
N PRO A 262 0.83 -22.29 -18.55
CA PRO A 262 0.11 -23.28 -19.36
C PRO A 262 1.14 -24.32 -19.83
N GLY A 263 0.85 -25.57 -19.51
CA GLY A 263 1.82 -26.66 -19.57
C GLY A 263 2.54 -26.73 -20.90
N SER A 264 3.88 -26.76 -20.84
CA SER A 264 4.69 -27.42 -21.85
C SER A 264 4.43 -28.93 -21.79
N GLY A 265 3.38 -29.38 -22.48
CA GLY A 265 2.99 -30.79 -22.48
C GLY A 265 2.02 -31.09 -23.61
N ASP A 266 2.55 -31.70 -24.66
CA ASP A 266 1.89 -32.46 -25.72
C ASP A 266 0.54 -31.96 -26.23
N ARG A 267 0.59 -31.42 -27.45
CA ARG A 267 -0.55 -31.12 -28.32
C ARG A 267 -1.35 -32.40 -28.56
N PRO A 268 -2.56 -32.58 -27.99
CA PRO A 268 -3.43 -33.65 -28.42
C PRO A 268 -4.05 -33.25 -29.77
N GLU A 269 -3.96 -34.15 -30.75
CA GLU A 269 -4.74 -34.05 -31.97
C GLU A 269 -6.22 -33.87 -31.62
N LEU A 270 -6.83 -32.82 -32.19
CA LEU A 270 -8.25 -32.54 -32.08
C LEU A 270 -9.07 -33.71 -32.64
N SER A 271 -9.72 -34.47 -31.75
CA SER A 271 -10.90 -35.26 -32.09
C SER A 271 -12.14 -34.55 -31.55
N ALA A 272 -13.09 -34.30 -32.44
CA ALA A 272 -14.35 -33.62 -32.17
C ALA A 272 -15.25 -34.43 -31.21
N ALA A 273 -15.63 -33.82 -30.09
CA ALA A 273 -16.85 -34.19 -29.36
C ALA A 273 -17.36 -32.99 -28.56
N ALA A 274 -18.59 -32.58 -28.86
CA ALA A 274 -19.32 -31.54 -28.16
C ALA A 274 -19.62 -31.98 -26.72
N GLY A 275 -19.11 -31.23 -25.75
CA GLY A 275 -19.42 -31.37 -24.34
C GLY A 275 -19.29 -30.02 -23.65
N LYS A 276 -20.41 -29.53 -23.10
CA LYS A 276 -20.50 -28.25 -22.38
C LYS A 276 -19.73 -28.38 -21.06
N VAL A 277 -18.49 -27.91 -21.02
CA VAL A 277 -17.66 -27.85 -19.80
C VAL A 277 -18.08 -26.61 -18.99
N PRO A 278 -18.29 -26.71 -17.67
CA PRO A 278 -18.62 -25.54 -16.86
C PRO A 278 -17.41 -24.62 -16.80
N THR A 279 -17.61 -23.36 -17.17
CA THR A 279 -16.64 -22.27 -16.99
C THR A 279 -16.38 -22.10 -15.50
N PRO A 280 -15.15 -22.30 -14.97
CA PRO A 280 -14.85 -21.85 -13.62
C PRO A 280 -14.85 -20.32 -13.65
N ALA A 281 -15.61 -19.70 -12.74
CA ALA A 281 -15.48 -18.28 -12.44
C ALA A 281 -14.07 -18.06 -11.88
N VAL A 282 -13.18 -17.48 -12.68
CA VAL A 282 -11.86 -17.08 -12.21
C VAL A 282 -12.02 -15.68 -11.63
N ASP A 283 -11.98 -15.61 -10.31
CA ASP A 283 -11.97 -14.38 -9.54
C ASP A 283 -10.83 -13.47 -10.03
N GLY A 284 -11.12 -12.17 -10.22
CA GLY A 284 -10.17 -11.20 -10.77
C GLY A 284 -8.90 -11.11 -9.91
N TRP A 285 -7.86 -10.42 -10.34
CA TRP A 285 -6.68 -10.23 -9.48
C TRP A 285 -6.41 -8.75 -9.30
N LEU A 286 -5.93 -8.37 -8.10
CA LEU A 286 -5.25 -7.09 -7.93
C LEU A 286 -3.95 -7.20 -8.71
N TYR A 287 -3.84 -6.50 -9.84
CA TYR A 287 -2.66 -6.56 -10.68
C TYR A 287 -1.50 -5.82 -10.00
N LEU A 288 -0.62 -6.59 -9.38
CA LEU A 288 0.68 -6.14 -8.91
C LEU A 288 1.63 -6.16 -10.12
N TRP A 289 2.07 -4.99 -10.53
CA TRP A 289 2.90 -4.79 -11.72
C TRP A 289 4.36 -4.62 -11.30
N HIS A 290 5.25 -5.47 -11.80
CA HIS A 290 6.69 -5.29 -11.60
C HIS A 290 7.34 -4.82 -12.91
N ALA A 291 7.70 -3.54 -13.00
CA ALA A 291 8.33 -2.97 -14.22
C ALA A 291 9.63 -3.71 -14.60
N ASP A 292 10.48 -4.05 -13.62
CA ASP A 292 11.79 -4.69 -13.91
C ASP A 292 11.70 -6.19 -14.31
N LYS A 293 10.54 -6.83 -14.14
CA LYS A 293 10.32 -8.25 -14.49
C LYS A 293 9.68 -8.41 -15.86
N MET A 294 9.35 -7.32 -16.53
CA MET A 294 8.68 -7.35 -17.82
C MET A 294 9.49 -8.11 -18.90
N PRO A 295 10.82 -7.99 -19.03
CA PRO A 295 11.58 -8.78 -20.00
C PRO A 295 11.49 -10.30 -19.74
N GLN A 296 11.34 -10.72 -18.48
CA GLN A 296 11.23 -12.13 -18.12
C GLN A 296 9.82 -12.69 -18.34
N TRP A 297 8.77 -11.91 -18.07
CA TRP A 297 7.39 -12.33 -18.34
C TRP A 297 7.02 -12.23 -19.82
N VAL A 298 7.57 -11.25 -20.54
CA VAL A 298 7.47 -11.15 -22.00
C VAL A 298 8.20 -12.30 -22.70
N ALA A 299 9.22 -12.90 -22.08
CA ALA A 299 9.87 -14.10 -22.61
C ALA A 299 9.04 -15.39 -22.41
N GLU A 300 8.09 -15.42 -21.47
CA GLU A 300 7.25 -16.59 -21.15
C GLU A 300 5.80 -16.46 -21.63
N ALA A 301 5.32 -15.23 -21.89
CA ALA A 301 4.10 -15.00 -22.65
C ALA A 301 4.36 -15.24 -24.13
N GLU A 302 3.47 -15.94 -24.82
CA GLU A 302 3.52 -16.11 -26.27
C GLU A 302 3.40 -14.73 -26.94
N ILE A 303 4.54 -14.08 -27.20
CA ILE A 303 4.58 -12.85 -27.98
C ILE A 303 4.18 -13.25 -29.40
N LEU A 304 2.98 -12.88 -29.85
CA LEU A 304 2.67 -12.87 -31.27
C LEU A 304 3.43 -11.69 -31.90
N PRO A 305 4.46 -11.92 -32.73
CA PRO A 305 5.10 -10.83 -33.46
C PRO A 305 4.11 -10.32 -34.51
N LEU A 306 3.50 -9.16 -34.28
CA LEU A 306 2.76 -8.44 -35.31
C LEU A 306 3.76 -7.75 -36.24
N SER A 307 4.36 -8.55 -37.14
CA SER A 307 5.04 -8.05 -38.34
C SER A 307 4.00 -7.84 -39.44
N ARG A 308 3.77 -6.59 -39.86
CA ARG A 308 3.04 -6.31 -41.11
C ARG A 308 3.97 -6.51 -42.29
N SER A 309 4.00 -7.72 -42.86
CA SER A 309 4.12 -7.98 -44.31
C SER A 309 4.15 -9.48 -44.63
N ALA A 310 3.00 -10.04 -45.02
CA ALA A 310 2.84 -10.87 -46.22
C ALA A 310 1.39 -11.37 -46.31
N ALA A 311 0.68 -10.91 -47.33
CA ALA A 311 -0.47 -11.63 -47.85
C ALA A 311 -0.05 -13.07 -48.19
N ARG A 312 -0.63 -14.05 -47.51
CA ARG A 312 -0.84 -15.39 -48.06
C ARG A 312 -2.26 -15.83 -47.72
N PHE A 313 -3.14 -15.62 -48.69
CA PHE A 313 -4.36 -16.41 -48.83
C PHE A 313 -3.99 -17.89 -48.71
N SER A 314 -4.66 -18.60 -47.81
CA SER A 314 -4.79 -20.05 -47.90
C SER A 314 -6.28 -20.33 -48.02
N TYR A 315 -6.71 -20.58 -49.26
CA TYR A 315 -8.00 -21.18 -49.55
C TYR A 315 -7.94 -22.63 -49.07
N THR A 316 -9.02 -23.11 -48.44
CA THR A 316 -9.39 -24.52 -48.56
C THR A 316 -10.89 -24.55 -48.73
N ARG A 317 -11.34 -25.02 -49.89
CA ARG A 317 -12.73 -25.39 -50.15
C ARG A 317 -12.69 -26.87 -50.53
N ALA A 318 -13.25 -27.69 -49.64
CA ALA A 318 -13.08 -29.14 -49.52
C ALA A 318 -11.63 -29.56 -49.22
#